data_AF-E9S964-F1
#
_entry.id   AF-E9S964-F1
#
_cell.length_a   1.000
_cell.length_b   1.000
_cell.length_c   1.000
_cell.angle_alpha   90.00
_cell.angle_beta   90.00
_cell.angle_gamma   90.00
#
_symmetry.space_group_name_H-M   'P 1'
#
loop_
_entity.id
_entity.type
_entity.pdbx_description
1 polymer ?
#
loop_
_entity_poly.entity_id
_entity_poly.type
_entity_poly.pdbx_seq_one_letter_code
_entity_poly.pdbx_strand_id
1 'polypeptide(L)' 'MIKHGEADCKLLESHDKWFGVTYAEDKPSVKTAISELIESGAYPAKLWK' A
#
# COMPACT_ATOMS: atom_id res chain seq x y z
N MET A 1 -15.88 -13.19 19.98
CA MET A 1 -15.82 -12.18 18.89
C MET A 1 -16.17 -12.80 17.54
N ILE A 2 -15.36 -12.77 16.46
CA ILE A 2 -15.87 -13.17 15.11
C ILE A 2 -16.36 -14.63 15.04
N LYS A 3 -15.57 -15.61 15.50
CA LYS A 3 -15.99 -17.03 15.49
C LYS A 3 -17.17 -17.34 16.41
N HIS A 4 -17.45 -16.47 17.38
CA HIS A 4 -18.57 -16.60 18.31
C HIS A 4 -19.79 -15.76 17.89
N GLY A 5 -19.75 -15.12 16.70
CA GLY A 5 -20.86 -14.33 16.16
C GLY A 5 -21.09 -12.98 16.84
N GLU A 6 -20.13 -12.50 17.62
CA GLU A 6 -20.25 -11.26 18.40
C GLU A 6 -19.69 -10.02 17.66
N ALA A 7 -19.21 -10.19 16.42
CA ALA A 7 -18.70 -9.10 15.60
C ALA A 7 -18.77 -9.46 14.10
N ASP A 8 -19.24 -8.51 13.29
CA ASP A 8 -19.28 -8.60 11.83
C ASP A 8 -18.25 -7.65 11.20
N CYS A 9 -17.58 -8.12 10.15
CA CYS A 9 -16.58 -7.34 9.43
C CYS A 9 -16.90 -7.35 7.94
N LYS A 10 -17.19 -6.18 7.37
CA LYS A 10 -17.40 -6.02 5.93
C LYS A 10 -16.06 -5.79 5.25
N LEU A 11 -15.66 -6.70 4.38
CA LEU A 11 -14.48 -6.51 3.55
C LEU A 11 -14.78 -5.50 2.44
N LEU A 12 -13.94 -4.48 2.33
CA LEU A 12 -13.96 -3.53 1.22
C LEU A 12 -12.78 -3.84 0.31
N GLU A 13 -13.06 -4.10 -0.97
CA GLU A 13 -12.02 -4.36 -1.95
C GLU A 13 -11.42 -3.04 -2.44
N SER A 14 -10.09 -3.00 -2.55
CA SER A 14 -9.37 -1.91 -3.21
C SER A 14 -8.67 -2.45 -4.46
N HIS A 15 -8.63 -1.63 -5.50
CA HIS A 15 -7.86 -1.91 -6.72
C HIS A 15 -6.37 -1.55 -6.57
N ASP A 16 -6.01 -0.87 -5.48
CA ASP A 16 -4.63 -0.49 -5.21
C ASP A 16 -3.81 -1.69 -4.76
N LYS A 17 -2.56 -1.73 -5.23
CA LYS A 17 -1.59 -2.74 -4.82
C LYS A 17 -0.89 -2.26 -3.55
N TRP A 18 -0.85 -3.13 -2.54
CA TRP A 18 -0.08 -2.88 -1.33
C TRP A 18 1.39 -3.26 -1.56
N PHE A 19 2.29 -2.35 -1.19
CA PHE A 19 3.74 -2.56 -1.22
C PHE A 19 4.32 -2.19 0.14
N GLY A 20 5.24 -3.01 0.63
CA GLY A 20 5.89 -2.82 1.93
C GLY A 20 7.26 -3.49 1.95
N VAL A 21 8.15 -2.99 2.79
CA VAL A 21 9.48 -3.57 2.98
C VAL A 21 9.41 -4.48 4.20
N THR A 22 9.33 -5.78 3.98
CA THR A 22 9.41 -6.77 5.07
C THR A 22 10.85 -7.16 5.31
N TYR A 23 11.64 -7.29 4.23
CA TYR A 23 13.07 -7.54 4.26
C TYR A 23 13.83 -6.45 3.50
N ALA A 24 15.12 -6.29 3.79
CA ALA A 24 15.94 -5.25 3.16
C ALA A 24 15.99 -5.35 1.63
N GLU A 25 15.78 -6.55 1.10
CA GLU A 25 15.76 -6.88 -0.33
C GLU A 25 14.49 -6.38 -1.04
N ASP A 26 13.44 -6.02 -0.31
CA ASP A 26 12.20 -5.45 -0.85
C ASP A 26 12.33 -3.94 -1.13
N LYS A 27 13.39 -3.29 -0.63
CA LYS A 27 13.62 -1.86 -0.83
C LYS A 27 13.64 -1.41 -2.31
N PRO A 28 14.31 -2.10 -3.25
CA PRO A 28 14.33 -1.69 -4.64
C PRO A 28 12.95 -1.80 -5.29
N SER A 29 12.18 -2.86 -5.01
CA SER A 29 10.83 -3.02 -5.60
C SER A 29 9.86 -1.95 -5.11
N VAL A 30 9.87 -1.63 -3.81
CA VAL A 30 9.04 -0.58 -3.23
C VAL A 30 9.43 0.81 -3.77
N LYS A 31 10.73 1.07 -3.94
CA LYS A 31 11.19 2.33 -4.57
C LYS A 31 10.69 2.47 -6.01
N THR A 32 10.79 1.40 -6.81
CA THR A 32 10.29 1.42 -8.19
C THR A 32 8.79 1.69 -8.23
N ALA A 33 7.99 1.01 -7.40
CA ALA A 33 6.54 1.23 -7.34
C ALA A 33 6.20 2.69 -6.96
N ILE A 34 6.93 3.30 -6.03
CA ILE A 34 6.73 4.71 -5.66
C ILE A 34 7.13 5.64 -6.82
N SER A 35 8.23 5.37 -7.52
CA SER A 35 8.65 6.16 -8.69
C SER A 35 7.60 6.12 -9.79
N GLU A 36 7.03 4.95 -10.10
CA GLU A 36 5.93 4.81 -11.08
C GLU A 36 4.68 5.62 -10.68
N LEU A 37 4.36 5.65 -9.38
CA LEU A 37 3.25 6.46 -8.86
C LEU A 37 3.51 7.97 -8.96
N ILE A 38 4.77 8.40 -8.89
CA ILE A 38 5.15 9.81 -9.11
C ILE A 38 5.12 10.14 -10.61
N GLU A 39 5.65 9.26 -11.47
CA GLU A 39 5.68 9.45 -12.93
C GLU A 39 4.29 9.44 -13.55
N SER A 40 3.37 8.62 -13.03
CA SER A 40 1.96 8.63 -13.42
C SER A 40 1.19 9.86 -12.91
N GLY A 41 1.84 10.73 -12.13
CA GLY A 41 1.27 11.97 -11.61
C GLY A 41 0.30 11.78 -10.45
N ALA A 42 0.17 10.56 -9.91
CA ALA A 42 -0.68 10.30 -8.74
C ALA A 42 -0.13 11.00 -7.49
N TYR A 43 1.19 11.16 -7.38
CA TYR A 43 1.84 11.90 -6.29
C TYR A 43 2.92 12.85 -6.81
N PRO A 44 3.11 14.02 -6.16
CA PRO A 44 4.24 14.89 -6.46
C PRO A 44 5.55 14.28 -5.96
N ALA A 45 6.66 14.60 -6.65
CA ALA A 45 7.99 14.07 -6.30
C ALA A 45 8.46 14.43 -4.88
N LYS A 46 7.92 15.50 -4.28
CA LYS A 46 8.22 15.91 -2.91
C LYS A 46 6.93 16.28 -2.19
N LEU A 47 6.53 15.48 -1.22
CA LEU A 47 5.30 15.68 -0.44
C LEU A 47 5.46 16.71 0.68
N TRP A 48 6.67 16.85 1.24
CA TRP A 48 6.94 17.69 2.42
C TRP A 48 8.25 18.46 2.27
N LYS A 49 8.39 19.61 2.96
CA LYS A 49 9.50 20.55 2.82
C LYS A 49 10.51 20.45 3.95
#